data_AF-A0A5B1BFJ0-F1
#
_entry.id   AF-A0A5B1BFJ0-F1
#
_cell.length_a   1.000
_cell.length_b   1.000
_cell.length_c   1.000
_cell.angle_alpha   90.00
_cell.angle_beta   90.00
_cell.angle_gamma   90.00
#
_symmetry.space_group_name_H-M   'P 1'
#
loop_
_entity.id
_entity.type
_entity.pdbx_description
1 polymer ?
#
loop_
_entity_poly.entity_id
_entity_poly.type
_entity_poly.pdbx_seq_one_letter_code
_entity_poly.pdbx_strand_id
1 'polypeptide(L)'
;MTYVSKKRVESCCEKAKRTVPNFIKAYQRYRKVYIASGYSESTCNNYLSALCQISLYYDQSFHLLNDQQITEYMYHLRLRKVSHSSIKM
;
A
#
# COMPACT_ATOMS: atom_id res chain seq x y z
N MET A 1 14.90 28.86 -22.13
CA MET A 1 15.27 27.69 -21.29
C MET A 1 13.99 27.13 -20.68
N THR A 2 13.32 26.21 -21.39
CA THR A 2 12.03 25.64 -20.96
C THR A 2 12.29 24.55 -19.92
N TYR A 3 11.90 24.83 -18.67
CA TYR A 3 11.93 23.84 -17.60
C TYR A 3 10.91 22.73 -17.92
N VAL A 4 11.39 21.57 -18.34
CA VAL A 4 10.57 20.35 -18.41
C VAL A 4 10.30 19.92 -16.97
N SER A 5 9.12 20.25 -16.45
CA SER A 5 8.66 19.78 -15.15
C SER A 5 8.62 18.25 -15.16
N LYS A 6 9.56 17.63 -14.43
CA LYS A 6 9.58 16.18 -14.18
C LYS A 6 8.24 15.83 -13.52
N LYS A 7 7.31 15.18 -14.25
CA LYS A 7 6.06 14.67 -13.67
C LYS A 7 6.43 13.79 -12.48
N ARG A 8 6.12 14.23 -11.27
CA ARG A 8 6.33 13.45 -10.04
C ARG A 8 5.43 12.22 -10.15
N VAL A 9 6.03 11.03 -10.22
CA VAL A 9 5.26 9.78 -10.22
C VAL A 9 4.52 9.71 -8.88
N GLU A 10 3.19 9.71 -8.93
CA GLU A 10 2.33 9.60 -7.74
C GLU A 10 2.67 8.29 -7.01
N SER A 11 2.98 8.38 -5.72
CA SER A 11 3.25 7.20 -4.91
C SER A 11 1.98 6.37 -4.70
N CYS A 12 2.14 5.06 -4.48
CA CYS A 12 1.02 4.17 -4.14
C CYS A 12 0.18 4.70 -2.98
N CYS A 13 0.84 5.29 -1.97
CA CYS A 13 0.18 5.90 -0.81
C CYS A 13 -0.63 7.15 -1.17
N GLU A 14 -0.12 8.01 -2.05
CA GLU A 14 -0.84 9.20 -2.52
C GLU A 14 -2.07 8.78 -3.33
N LYS A 15 -1.91 7.80 -4.24
CA LYS A 15 -3.01 7.24 -5.02
C LYS A 15 -4.12 6.66 -4.11
N ALA A 16 -3.75 5.82 -3.14
CA ALA A 16 -4.71 5.22 -2.22
C ALA A 16 -5.50 6.25 -1.40
N LYS A 17 -4.82 7.31 -0.92
CA LYS A 17 -5.49 8.42 -0.20
C LYS A 17 -6.49 9.18 -1.06
N ARG A 18 -6.24 9.27 -2.37
CA ARG A 18 -7.09 9.98 -3.32
C ARG A 18 -8.27 9.14 -3.80
N THR A 19 -8.08 7.83 -4.02
CA THR A 19 -9.08 7.00 -4.71
C THR A 19 -9.91 6.13 -3.77
N VAL A 20 -9.33 5.63 -2.66
CA VAL A 20 -10.03 4.67 -1.80
C VAL A 20 -10.94 5.41 -0.81
N PRO A 21 -12.25 5.11 -0.79
CA PRO A 21 -13.19 5.76 0.13
C PRO A 21 -12.81 5.58 1.60
N ASN A 22 -12.93 6.64 2.39
CA ASN A 22 -12.65 6.65 3.84
C ASN A 22 -11.23 6.19 4.26
N PHE A 23 -10.28 6.09 3.32
CA PHE A 23 -8.94 5.55 3.57
C PHE A 23 -8.05 6.47 4.43
N ILE A 24 -8.13 7.79 4.23
CA ILE A 24 -7.23 8.76 4.88
C ILE A 24 -7.30 8.65 6.41
N LYS A 25 -8.51 8.52 6.97
CA LYS A 25 -8.70 8.41 8.43
C LYS A 25 -8.05 7.14 8.98
N ALA A 26 -8.25 6.00 8.31
CA ALA A 26 -7.62 4.74 8.69
C ALA A 26 -6.09 4.81 8.57
N TYR A 27 -5.58 5.34 7.46
CA TYR A 27 -4.15 5.52 7.23
C TYR A 27 -3.49 6.35 8.34
N GLN A 28 -4.10 7.49 8.71
CA GLN A 28 -3.57 8.36 9.76
C GLN A 28 -3.59 7.68 11.13
N ARG A 29 -4.65 6.93 11.45
CA ARG A 29 -4.76 6.16 12.69
C ARG A 29 -3.61 5.16 12.82
N TYR A 30 -3.39 4.34 11.80
CA TYR A 30 -2.35 3.30 11.84
C TYR A 30 -0.95 3.91 11.80
N ARG A 31 -0.72 5.01 11.06
CA ARG A 31 0.55 5.75 11.11
C ARG A 31 0.87 6.22 12.53
N LYS A 32 -0.11 6.78 13.25
CA LYS A 32 0.07 7.20 14.65
C LYS A 32 0.38 6.01 15.56
N VAL A 33 -0.31 4.89 15.37
CA VAL A 33 -0.04 3.65 16.13
C VAL A 33 1.40 3.19 15.92
N TYR A 34 1.87 3.09 14.67
CA TYR A 34 3.25 2.65 14.41
C TYR A 34 4.30 3.61 15.00
N ILE A 35 4.09 4.93 14.89
CA ILE A 35 4.99 5.91 15.49
C ILE A 35 5.01 5.76 17.01
N ALA A 36 3.84 5.63 17.65
CA ALA A 36 3.72 5.45 19.09
C ALA A 36 4.36 4.13 19.58
N SER A 37 4.35 3.08 18.76
CA SER A 37 5.04 1.81 19.05
C SER A 37 6.55 1.85 18.84
N GLY A 38 7.12 2.99 18.45
CA GLY A 38 8.57 3.15 18.27
C GLY A 38 9.14 2.56 16.98
N TYR A 39 8.30 2.27 15.98
CA TYR A 39 8.81 1.83 14.68
C TYR A 39 9.58 2.95 13.98
N SER A 40 10.68 2.59 13.29
CA SER A 40 11.40 3.54 12.45
C SER A 40 10.51 4.08 11.33
N GLU A 41 10.84 5.27 10.81
CA GLU A 41 10.10 5.87 9.70
C GLU A 41 10.09 4.97 8.45
N SER A 42 11.21 4.33 8.14
CA SER A 42 11.30 3.37 7.02
C SER A 42 10.36 2.17 7.21
N THR A 43 10.28 1.63 8.42
CA THR A 43 9.38 0.52 8.74
C THR A 43 7.93 0.95 8.65
N CYS A 44 7.59 2.12 9.21
CA CYS A 44 6.26 2.71 9.10
C CYS A 44 5.85 2.86 7.63
N ASN A 45 6.74 3.41 6.80
CA ASN A 45 6.46 3.64 5.38
C ASN A 45 6.28 2.33 4.61
N ASN A 46 7.06 1.28 4.92
CA ASN A 46 6.89 -0.04 4.32
C ASN A 46 5.54 -0.67 4.68
N TYR A 47 5.17 -0.65 5.95
CA TYR A 47 3.89 -1.20 6.41
C TYR A 47 2.70 -0.45 5.83
N LEU A 48 2.75 0.88 5.87
CA LEU A 48 1.71 1.71 5.28
C LEU A 48 1.61 1.50 3.77
N SER A 49 2.73 1.32 3.07
CA SER A 49 2.73 1.03 1.63
C SER A 49 2.05 -0.30 1.31
N ALA A 50 2.28 -1.34 2.12
CA ALA A 50 1.58 -2.62 1.97
C ALA A 50 0.06 -2.46 2.17
N LEU A 51 -0.37 -1.69 3.19
CA LEU A 51 -1.78 -1.39 3.41
C LEU A 51 -2.41 -0.58 2.26
N CYS A 52 -1.66 0.33 1.65
CA CYS A 52 -2.11 1.06 0.45
C CYS A 52 -2.31 0.11 -0.74
N GLN A 53 -1.40 -0.84 -0.94
CA GLN A 53 -1.47 -1.78 -2.07
C GLN A 53 -2.70 -2.69 -1.99
N ILE A 54 -2.97 -3.30 -0.83
CA ILE A 54 -4.16 -4.14 -0.67
C ILE A 54 -5.45 -3.32 -0.78
N SER A 55 -5.44 -2.09 -0.28
CA SER A 55 -6.63 -1.22 -0.39
C SER A 55 -6.93 -0.82 -1.82
N LEU A 56 -5.88 -0.56 -2.62
CA LEU A 56 -6.02 -0.29 -4.06
C LEU A 56 -6.44 -1.52 -4.86
N TYR A 57 -6.07 -2.73 -4.41
CA TYR A 57 -6.43 -3.97 -5.09
C TYR A 57 -7.95 -4.24 -5.02
N TYR A 58 -8.56 -3.98 -3.86
CA TYR A 58 -10.01 -4.18 -3.64
C TYR A 58 -10.84 -2.90 -3.77
N ASP A 59 -10.22 -1.74 -4.05
CA ASP A 59 -10.82 -0.41 -3.98
C ASP A 59 -11.57 -0.15 -2.65
N GLN A 60 -11.03 -0.69 -1.56
CA GLN A 60 -11.68 -0.74 -0.26
C GLN A 60 -10.66 -0.46 0.82
N SER A 61 -11.04 0.29 1.86
CA SER A 61 -10.11 0.57 2.94
C SER A 61 -9.72 -0.72 3.67
N PHE A 62 -8.42 -0.92 3.92
CA PHE A 62 -7.86 -2.14 4.52
C PHE A 62 -8.55 -2.60 5.82
N HIS A 63 -9.09 -1.69 6.61
CA HIS A 63 -9.78 -2.01 7.87
C HIS A 63 -11.20 -2.58 7.69
N LEU A 64 -11.72 -2.57 6.47
CA LEU A 64 -13.03 -3.12 6.10
C LEU A 64 -12.91 -4.48 5.39
N LEU A 65 -11.68 -4.94 5.09
CA LEU A 65 -11.48 -6.20 4.40
C LEU A 65 -11.83 -7.37 5.34
N ASN A 66 -12.48 -8.38 4.79
CA ASN A 66 -12.75 -9.61 5.53
C ASN A 66 -11.59 -10.62 5.40
N ASP A 67 -11.61 -11.66 6.22
CA ASP A 67 -10.54 -12.67 6.28
C ASP A 67 -10.34 -13.42 4.95
N GLN A 68 -11.42 -13.61 4.19
CA GLN A 68 -11.36 -14.23 2.86
C GLN A 68 -10.57 -13.35 1.89
N GLN A 69 -10.91 -12.06 1.79
CA GLN A 69 -10.20 -11.11 0.94
C GLN A 69 -8.71 -11.00 1.31
N ILE A 70 -8.41 -11.00 2.61
CA ILE A 70 -7.02 -10.98 3.09
C ILE A 70 -6.29 -12.25 2.63
N THR A 71 -6.91 -13.42 2.79
CA THR A 71 -6.33 -14.72 2.41
C THR A 71 -6.10 -14.81 0.89
N GLU A 72 -7.09 -14.42 0.09
CA GLU A 72 -7.00 -14.37 -1.37
C GLU A 72 -5.87 -13.43 -1.83
N TYR A 73 -5.75 -12.26 -1.20
CA TYR A 73 -4.67 -11.33 -1.53
C TYR A 73 -3.28 -11.89 -1.18
N MET A 74 -3.14 -12.58 -0.04
CA MET A 74 -1.89 -13.26 0.31
C MET A 74 -1.52 -14.33 -0.72
N TYR A 75 -2.50 -15.08 -1.22
CA TYR A 75 -2.29 -16.04 -2.29
C TYR A 75 -1.86 -15.35 -3.61
N HIS A 76 -2.53 -14.26 -3.98
CA HIS A 76 -2.15 -13.44 -5.14
C HIS A 76 -0.71 -12.90 -5.03
N LEU A 77 -0.30 -12.39 -3.86
CA LEU A 77 1.07 -11.93 -3.61
C LEU A 77 2.08 -13.08 -3.76
N ARG A 78 1.76 -14.28 -3.27
CA ARG A 78 2.59 -15.47 -3.43
C ARG A 78 2.78 -15.82 -4.90
N LEU A 79 1.69 -15.88 -5.68
CA LEU A 79 1.76 -16.15 -7.11
C LEU A 79 2.61 -15.13 -7.86
N ARG A 80 2.46 -13.83 -7.54
CA ARG A 80 3.26 -12.76 -8.14
C ARG A 80 4.76 -12.87 -7.80
N LYS A 81 5.11 -13.30 -6.58
CA LYS A 81 6.50 -13.52 -6.19
C LYS A 81 7.10 -14.70 -6.97
N VAL A 82 6.36 -15.79 -7.10
CA VAL A 82 6.77 -16.96 -7.90
C VAL A 82 6.98 -16.55 -9.36
N SER A 83 6.04 -15.82 -9.97
CA SER A 83 6.20 -15.36 -11.36
C SER A 83 7.43 -14.47 -11.56
N HIS A 84 7.75 -13.61 -10.59
CA HIS A 84 8.95 -12.76 -10.64
C HIS A 84 10.26 -13.53 -10.42
N SER A 85 10.24 -14.66 -9.72
CA SER A 85 11.42 -15.48 -9.46
C SER A 85 11.65 -16.56 -10.52
N SER A 86 10.62 -16.92 -11.28
CA SER A 86 10.70 -17.83 -12.44
C SER A 86 11.26 -17.17 -13.70
N ILE A 87 11.44 -15.83 -13.72
CA ILE A 87 12.14 -15.12 -14.80
C ILE A 87 13.64 -15.02 -14.41
N LYS A 88 14.32 -16.16 -14.50
CA LYS A 88 15.77 -16.25 -14.62
C LYS A 88 16.05 -17.37 -15.62
N MET A 89 16.00 -17.03 -16.90
CA MET A 89 16.69 -17.76 -17.97
C MET A 89 17.71 -16.81 -18.58
#